data_AF-A0A5N6VLC8-F1
#
_entry.id   AF-A0A5N6VLC8-F1
#
_cell.length_a   1.000
_cell.length_b   1.000
_cell.length_c   1.000
_cell.angle_alpha   90.00
_cell.angle_beta   90.00
_cell.angle_gamma   90.00
#
_symmetry.space_group_name_H-M   'P 1'
#
loop_
_entity.id
_entity.type
_entity.pdbx_description
1 polymer ?
#
loop_
_entity_poly.entity_id
_entity_poly.type
_entity_poly.pdbx_seq_one_letter_code
_entity_poly.pdbx_strand_id
1 'polypeptide(L)'
;MALCARYIPELVDQYGSPNHASEHFATVVRENIMGYMAQYPGIDVVHALILLTLYDWGEGNGFQAWVYTGMATRMTHGIYLQAKTNTKNTSYLNSTEQEIIIRTSWACFVLDCILRCGRYGPQRAEIEVLDIPLPMSEDDFDFGPESTLSPYFLTHLGTNTSISAMGSDRKINGPQRILSLIIEGFSIFSTLSMWICRGGRRYPSPDSIEPPWKHTSFWSRSMTTVEAWRVTHSSRLVYSRSGGQIQAHILHNQVEGFTLLNLLYYMSVFFLHREYTPFFPHRVSRPCGPIDPPLLEEAPPHDWWHHSAQKLFEAASIIIQLMQDLDKRGVQFQTPFTAFCMFSAASAVLYADTWPYMAPGLENAKEKYTWSLDWLRTASEKWKIAKCWYEILGELSGIFTRLKIDGHDFPHLGREEFQDLHDNLHRLAEPESSTVNALAALSQGAPCQSHLSAAENGRDSGPQPLVTHDIVRPQELHNSTSGQGQTGLLLDSESQRMDNDTGFDTDFLMAMLSDPSGDWSHVI
;
A
#
# COMPACT_ATOMS: atom_id res chain seq x y z
N MET A 1 13.14 -23.36 2.12
CA MET A 1 13.41 -23.41 3.57
C MET A 1 13.30 -22.05 4.26
N ALA A 2 13.81 -20.95 3.69
CA ALA A 2 13.74 -19.61 4.32
C ALA A 2 12.34 -19.20 4.85
N LEU A 3 11.26 -19.47 4.11
CA LEU A 3 9.90 -19.18 4.58
C LEU A 3 9.38 -20.19 5.62
N CYS A 4 9.62 -21.49 5.38
CA CYS A 4 8.93 -22.55 6.12
C CYS A 4 9.65 -23.03 7.39
N ALA A 5 10.97 -22.80 7.52
CA ALA A 5 11.76 -23.33 8.64
C ALA A 5 11.22 -22.88 10.02
N ARG A 6 10.66 -21.67 10.12
CA ARG A 6 9.98 -21.14 11.31
C ARG A 6 8.76 -21.95 11.80
N TYR A 7 8.27 -22.88 10.98
CA TYR A 7 7.13 -23.75 11.28
C TYR A 7 7.55 -25.22 11.50
N ILE A 8 8.82 -25.55 11.38
CA ILE A 8 9.35 -26.92 11.51
C ILE A 8 10.01 -27.05 12.89
N PRO A 9 9.39 -27.76 13.87
CA PRO A 9 9.89 -27.83 15.24
C PRO A 9 11.36 -28.27 15.34
N GLU A 10 11.76 -29.26 14.55
CA GLU A 10 13.12 -29.81 14.55
C GLU A 10 14.17 -28.76 14.18
N LEU A 11 13.84 -27.87 13.25
CA LEU A 11 14.72 -26.77 12.86
C LEU A 11 14.69 -25.64 13.87
N VAL A 12 13.52 -25.36 14.47
CA VAL A 12 13.43 -24.38 15.55
C VAL A 12 14.30 -24.79 16.73
N ASP A 13 14.30 -26.06 17.11
CA ASP A 13 15.14 -26.59 18.17
C ASP A 13 16.63 -26.52 17.83
N GLN A 14 16.99 -26.83 16.58
CA GLN A 14 18.38 -26.78 16.11
C GLN A 14 18.97 -25.36 16.10
N TYR A 15 18.19 -24.37 15.62
CA TYR A 15 18.65 -22.98 15.46
C TYR A 15 18.20 -22.06 16.61
N GLY A 16 17.55 -22.61 17.65
CA GLY A 16 17.16 -21.94 18.89
C GLY A 16 15.91 -21.07 18.81
N SER A 17 15.45 -20.66 17.63
CA SER A 17 14.18 -19.93 17.48
C SER A 17 13.63 -20.00 16.03
N PRO A 18 12.33 -19.73 15.82
CA PRO A 18 11.72 -19.69 14.50
C PRO A 18 12.42 -18.72 13.53
N ASN A 19 12.78 -17.53 14.02
CA ASN A 19 13.41 -16.49 13.20
C ASN A 19 14.82 -16.90 12.77
N HIS A 20 15.65 -17.35 13.72
CA HIS A 20 17.02 -17.78 13.43
C HIS A 20 17.07 -18.98 12.45
N ALA A 21 16.15 -19.93 12.57
CA ALA A 21 16.05 -21.06 11.64
C ALA A 21 15.80 -20.58 10.19
N SER A 22 14.81 -19.70 10.02
CA SER A 22 14.48 -19.13 8.71
C SER A 22 15.58 -18.20 8.17
N GLU A 23 16.22 -17.42 9.03
CA GLU A 23 17.32 -16.51 8.68
C GLU A 23 18.56 -17.24 8.16
N HIS A 24 18.93 -18.37 8.77
CA HIS A 24 20.03 -19.19 8.29
C HIS A 24 19.88 -19.56 6.81
N PHE A 25 18.71 -20.10 6.44
CA PHE A 25 18.45 -20.47 5.05
C PHE A 25 18.30 -19.26 4.12
N ALA A 26 17.77 -18.13 4.60
CA ALA A 26 17.72 -16.90 3.80
C ALA A 26 19.13 -16.40 3.47
N THR A 27 20.05 -16.41 4.45
CA THR A 27 21.46 -16.03 4.26
C THR A 27 22.15 -16.93 3.24
N VAL A 28 21.96 -18.25 3.33
CA VAL A 28 22.50 -19.19 2.33
C VAL A 28 22.02 -18.85 0.92
N VAL A 29 20.73 -18.51 0.74
CA VAL A 29 20.23 -18.09 -0.59
C VAL A 29 20.91 -16.79 -1.04
N ARG A 30 21.02 -15.78 -0.18
CA ARG A 30 21.62 -14.48 -0.53
C ARG A 30 23.08 -14.60 -0.96
N GLU A 31 23.85 -15.45 -0.30
CA GLU A 31 25.26 -15.68 -0.61
C GLU A 31 25.46 -16.35 -1.99
N ASN A 32 24.48 -17.12 -2.46
CA ASN A 32 24.64 -17.96 -3.65
C ASN A 32 23.82 -17.50 -4.87
N ILE A 33 22.72 -16.78 -4.68
CA ILE A 33 21.73 -16.52 -5.73
C ILE A 33 22.29 -15.70 -6.90
N MET A 34 23.21 -14.75 -6.64
CA MET A 34 23.81 -13.93 -7.70
C MET A 34 24.73 -14.75 -8.61
N GLY A 35 25.59 -15.59 -8.01
CA GLY A 35 26.47 -16.48 -8.74
C GLY A 35 25.71 -17.53 -9.55
N TYR A 36 24.64 -18.09 -8.96
CA TYR A 36 23.77 -19.04 -9.64
C TYR A 36 23.02 -18.39 -10.81
N MET A 37 22.45 -17.20 -10.62
CA MET A 37 21.74 -16.44 -11.66
C MET A 37 22.62 -16.17 -12.87
N ALA A 38 23.90 -15.81 -12.66
CA ALA A 38 24.82 -15.52 -13.74
C ALA A 38 25.13 -16.73 -14.63
N GLN A 39 25.06 -17.94 -14.06
CA GLN A 39 25.38 -19.19 -14.76
C GLN A 39 24.13 -19.88 -15.34
N TYR A 40 23.00 -19.80 -14.62
CA TYR A 40 21.77 -20.51 -14.93
C TYR A 40 20.55 -19.59 -14.82
N PRO A 41 20.39 -18.61 -15.73
CA PRO A 41 19.20 -17.76 -15.75
C PRO A 41 17.99 -18.60 -16.16
N GLY A 42 17.07 -18.82 -15.21
CA GLY A 42 15.89 -19.64 -15.42
C GLY A 42 14.75 -19.31 -14.46
N ILE A 43 13.60 -19.96 -14.66
CA ILE A 43 12.39 -19.72 -13.85
C ILE A 43 12.61 -20.08 -12.37
N ASP A 44 13.46 -21.06 -12.08
CA ASP A 44 13.79 -21.47 -10.71
C ASP A 44 14.45 -20.34 -9.90
N VAL A 45 15.28 -19.52 -10.57
CA VAL A 45 15.90 -18.33 -9.95
C VAL A 45 14.84 -17.30 -9.62
N VAL A 46 13.88 -17.11 -10.52
CA VAL A 46 12.74 -16.22 -10.28
C VAL A 46 11.93 -16.70 -9.08
N HIS A 47 11.62 -18.00 -8.99
CA HIS A 47 10.92 -18.57 -7.84
C HIS A 47 11.72 -18.37 -6.54
N ALA A 48 13.03 -18.60 -6.56
CA ALA A 48 13.89 -18.35 -5.40
C ALA A 48 13.86 -16.87 -4.96
N LEU A 49 13.91 -15.93 -5.91
CA LEU A 49 13.79 -14.50 -5.64
C LEU A 49 12.42 -14.12 -5.07
N ILE A 50 11.32 -14.65 -5.62
CA ILE A 50 9.95 -14.44 -5.10
C ILE A 50 9.85 -14.91 -3.64
N LEU A 51 10.38 -16.10 -3.33
CA LEU A 51 10.37 -16.64 -1.98
C LEU A 51 11.25 -15.83 -1.02
N LEU A 52 12.40 -15.33 -1.50
CA LEU A 52 13.28 -14.46 -0.74
C LEU A 52 12.64 -13.09 -0.48
N THR A 53 11.95 -12.51 -1.47
CA THR A 53 11.13 -11.31 -1.30
C THR A 53 10.11 -11.48 -0.19
N LEU A 54 9.32 -12.57 -0.23
CA LEU A 54 8.29 -12.85 0.77
C LEU A 54 8.90 -12.95 2.18
N TYR A 55 10.09 -13.57 2.27
CA TYR A 55 10.83 -13.67 3.52
C TYR A 55 11.23 -12.28 4.02
N ASP A 56 11.93 -11.51 3.20
CA ASP A 56 12.43 -10.20 3.59
C ASP A 56 11.30 -9.23 3.93
N TRP A 57 10.17 -9.28 3.20
CA TRP A 57 8.98 -8.52 3.57
C TRP A 57 8.45 -8.91 4.96
N GLY A 58 8.32 -10.21 5.24
CA GLY A 58 7.88 -10.71 6.54
C GLY A 58 8.83 -10.40 7.69
N GLU A 59 10.12 -10.27 7.41
CA GLU A 59 11.14 -9.84 8.37
C GLU A 59 11.18 -8.31 8.57
N GLY A 60 10.43 -7.54 7.78
CA GLY A 60 10.45 -6.08 7.81
C GLY A 60 11.64 -5.47 7.06
N ASN A 61 12.28 -6.20 6.15
CA ASN A 61 13.33 -5.71 5.24
C ASN A 61 12.71 -5.33 3.88
N GLY A 62 11.89 -4.28 3.88
CA GLY A 62 11.14 -3.79 2.73
C GLY A 62 12.02 -3.35 1.56
N PHE A 63 13.17 -2.72 1.80
CA PHE A 63 14.09 -2.35 0.72
C PHE A 63 14.64 -3.58 -0.01
N GLN A 64 15.11 -4.58 0.73
CA GLN A 64 15.63 -5.83 0.17
C GLN A 64 14.53 -6.58 -0.60
N ALA A 65 13.33 -6.68 -0.02
CA ALA A 65 12.18 -7.27 -0.68
C ALA A 65 11.86 -6.56 -2.01
N TRP A 66 11.93 -5.22 -2.04
CA TRP A 66 11.72 -4.44 -3.26
C TRP A 66 12.79 -4.73 -4.32
N VAL A 67 14.07 -4.79 -3.94
CA VAL A 67 15.17 -5.12 -4.87
C VAL A 67 14.96 -6.51 -5.48
N TYR A 68 14.71 -7.54 -4.66
CA TYR A 68 14.52 -8.90 -5.15
C TYR A 68 13.28 -9.05 -6.03
N THR A 69 12.20 -8.34 -5.72
CA THR A 69 11.01 -8.27 -6.57
C THR A 69 11.34 -7.64 -7.93
N GLY A 70 12.07 -6.52 -7.93
CA GLY A 70 12.48 -5.85 -9.17
C GLY A 70 13.39 -6.72 -10.05
N MET A 71 14.23 -7.58 -9.45
CA MET A 71 15.03 -8.57 -10.16
C MET A 71 14.14 -9.67 -10.75
N ALA A 72 13.26 -10.26 -9.93
CA ALA A 72 12.34 -11.32 -10.35
C ALA A 72 11.43 -10.86 -11.50
N THR A 73 10.85 -9.66 -11.40
CA THR A 73 9.99 -9.09 -12.45
C THR A 73 10.72 -8.96 -13.78
N ARG A 74 11.94 -8.39 -13.79
CA ARG A 74 12.72 -8.22 -15.02
C ARG A 74 13.09 -9.56 -15.65
N MET A 75 13.52 -10.53 -14.84
CA MET A 75 13.84 -11.87 -15.33
C MET A 75 12.61 -12.57 -15.91
N THR A 76 11.47 -12.52 -15.21
CA THR A 76 10.24 -13.16 -15.67
C THR A 76 9.74 -12.56 -16.99
N HIS A 77 9.79 -11.23 -17.12
CA HIS A 77 9.45 -10.56 -18.37
C HIS A 77 10.34 -11.02 -19.53
N GLY A 78 11.66 -11.12 -19.31
CA GLY A 78 12.60 -11.66 -20.31
C GLY A 78 12.26 -13.09 -20.72
N ILE A 79 12.00 -13.98 -19.76
CA ILE A 79 11.61 -15.39 -19.99
C ILE A 79 10.29 -15.47 -20.76
N TYR A 80 9.28 -14.68 -20.37
CA TYR A 80 7.97 -14.66 -21.04
C TYR A 80 8.08 -14.18 -22.49
N LEU A 81 8.85 -13.12 -22.75
CA LEU A 81 9.08 -12.61 -24.12
C LEU A 81 9.76 -13.66 -24.99
N GLN A 82 10.78 -14.34 -24.48
CA GLN A 82 11.47 -15.43 -25.19
C GLN A 82 10.54 -16.61 -25.47
N ALA A 83 9.73 -17.02 -24.48
CA ALA A 83 8.73 -18.07 -24.65
C ALA A 83 7.71 -17.70 -25.74
N LYS A 84 7.19 -16.46 -25.73
CA LYS A 84 6.24 -15.92 -26.72
C LYS A 84 6.83 -15.88 -28.14
N THR A 85 8.12 -15.59 -28.29
CA THR A 85 8.80 -15.66 -29.61
C THR A 85 8.97 -17.08 -30.10
N ASN A 86 9.25 -18.03 -29.20
CA ASN A 86 9.44 -19.43 -29.55
C ASN A 86 8.12 -20.14 -29.89
N THR A 87 6.99 -19.75 -29.28
CA THR A 87 5.66 -20.30 -29.61
C THR A 87 5.22 -19.96 -31.04
N LYS A 88 5.68 -18.84 -31.61
CA LYS A 88 5.43 -18.51 -33.03
C LYS A 88 6.17 -19.45 -34.00
N ASN A 89 7.24 -20.10 -33.54
CA ASN A 89 8.11 -20.95 -34.35
C ASN A 89 7.94 -22.46 -34.08
N THR A 90 7.33 -22.83 -32.95
CA THR A 90 7.15 -24.22 -32.52
C THR A 90 5.78 -24.39 -31.86
N SER A 91 4.94 -25.25 -32.42
CA SER A 91 3.53 -25.41 -32.03
C SER A 91 3.29 -26.16 -30.70
N TYR A 92 4.31 -26.33 -29.86
CA TYR A 92 4.24 -27.15 -28.64
C TYR A 92 5.24 -26.70 -27.57
N LEU A 93 5.22 -25.43 -27.14
CA LEU A 93 5.59 -25.20 -25.74
C LEU A 93 4.50 -25.87 -24.90
N ASN A 94 4.90 -26.73 -23.96
CA ASN A 94 3.96 -27.43 -23.09
C ASN A 94 3.05 -26.37 -22.44
N SER A 95 1.72 -26.49 -22.60
CA SER A 95 0.75 -25.52 -22.05
C SER A 95 1.01 -25.24 -20.57
N THR A 96 1.48 -26.25 -19.84
CA THR A 96 1.90 -26.18 -18.44
C THR A 96 3.09 -25.25 -18.20
N GLU A 97 4.15 -25.33 -19.01
CA GLU A 97 5.35 -24.48 -18.86
C GLU A 97 5.01 -23.01 -19.11
N GLN A 98 4.19 -22.75 -20.14
CA GLN A 98 3.71 -21.40 -20.41
C GLN A 98 2.87 -20.87 -19.25
N GLU A 99 1.98 -21.69 -18.69
CA GLU A 99 1.16 -21.29 -17.54
C GLU A 99 2.01 -21.07 -16.27
N ILE A 100 3.08 -21.85 -16.05
CA ILE A 100 4.04 -21.60 -14.96
C ILE A 100 4.64 -20.20 -15.10
N ILE A 101 5.07 -19.81 -16.30
CA ILE A 101 5.63 -18.47 -16.56
C ILE A 101 4.57 -17.38 -16.33
N ILE A 102 3.32 -17.60 -16.77
CA ILE A 102 2.20 -16.67 -16.56
C ILE A 102 1.93 -16.48 -15.07
N ARG A 103 1.73 -17.57 -14.32
CA ARG A 103 1.49 -17.53 -12.87
C ARG A 103 2.65 -16.87 -12.12
N THR A 104 3.88 -17.15 -12.53
CA THR A 104 5.10 -16.53 -11.96
C THR A 104 5.13 -15.02 -12.23
N SER A 105 4.75 -14.59 -13.43
CA SER A 105 4.67 -13.16 -13.80
C SER A 105 3.66 -12.43 -12.92
N TRP A 106 2.50 -13.04 -12.68
CA TRP A 106 1.47 -12.48 -11.80
C TRP A 106 1.84 -12.53 -10.32
N ALA A 107 2.62 -13.51 -9.88
CA ALA A 107 3.18 -13.52 -8.53
C ALA A 107 4.13 -12.34 -8.29
N CYS A 108 5.02 -12.05 -9.26
CA CYS A 108 5.86 -10.85 -9.26
C CYS A 108 5.01 -9.56 -9.20
N PHE A 109 3.95 -9.48 -10.01
CA PHE A 109 3.01 -8.35 -9.99
C PHE A 109 2.33 -8.16 -8.63
N VAL A 110 1.85 -9.24 -8.00
CA VAL A 110 1.20 -9.18 -6.68
C VAL A 110 2.19 -8.72 -5.60
N LEU A 111 3.43 -9.22 -5.62
CA LEU A 111 4.47 -8.75 -4.71
C LEU A 111 4.80 -7.28 -4.90
N ASP A 112 4.88 -6.82 -6.14
CA ASP A 112 5.05 -5.40 -6.42
C ASP A 112 3.86 -4.57 -5.89
N CYS A 113 2.62 -5.06 -6.05
CA CYS A 113 1.43 -4.41 -5.49
C CYS A 113 1.50 -4.26 -3.96
N ILE A 114 2.00 -5.28 -3.27
CA ILE A 114 2.19 -5.29 -1.81
C ILE A 114 3.27 -4.27 -1.41
N LEU A 115 4.41 -4.28 -2.10
CA LEU A 115 5.60 -3.50 -1.73
C LEU A 115 5.53 -2.02 -2.17
N ARG A 116 4.70 -1.69 -3.17
CA ARG A 116 4.38 -0.30 -3.58
C ARG A 116 3.84 0.58 -2.45
N CYS A 117 3.30 -0.02 -1.41
CA CYS A 117 2.81 0.69 -0.23
C CYS A 117 3.95 1.22 0.67
N GLY A 118 5.21 0.94 0.33
CA GLY A 118 6.41 1.36 1.07
C GLY A 118 7.13 2.57 0.45
N ARG A 119 8.29 2.92 1.01
CA ARG A 119 9.08 4.11 0.63
C ARG A 119 9.83 3.97 -0.70
N TYR A 120 9.92 2.77 -1.23
CA TYR A 120 10.85 2.43 -2.30
C TYR A 120 10.04 2.10 -3.56
N GLY A 121 9.86 3.08 -4.44
CA GLY A 121 9.17 2.90 -5.71
C GLY A 121 9.09 4.19 -6.53
N PRO A 122 9.22 4.13 -7.87
CA PRO A 122 8.97 5.28 -8.72
C PRO A 122 7.53 5.78 -8.53
N GLN A 123 7.33 7.10 -8.45
CA GLN A 123 6.01 7.72 -8.30
C GLN A 123 5.03 7.38 -9.44
N ARG A 124 5.53 6.88 -10.56
CA ARG A 124 4.79 6.22 -11.63
C ARG A 124 5.64 5.09 -12.19
N ALA A 125 5.50 3.88 -11.68
CA ALA A 125 5.90 2.67 -12.41
C ALA A 125 4.62 1.99 -12.88
N GLU A 126 4.21 2.28 -14.12
CA GLU A 126 3.27 1.43 -14.82
C GLU A 126 3.98 0.10 -15.05
N ILE A 127 3.49 -0.98 -14.44
CA ILE A 127 3.99 -2.30 -14.82
C ILE A 127 3.46 -2.56 -16.23
N GLU A 128 4.37 -2.71 -17.20
CA GLU A 128 4.10 -3.22 -18.55
C GLU A 128 3.73 -4.72 -18.52
N VAL A 129 2.69 -5.12 -17.78
CA VAL A 129 2.12 -6.49 -17.82
C VAL A 129 0.91 -6.55 -18.75
N LEU A 130 0.64 -5.47 -19.50
CA LEU A 130 -0.48 -5.34 -20.45
C LEU A 130 -0.62 -6.52 -21.42
N ASP A 131 0.49 -7.21 -21.72
CA ASP A 131 0.56 -8.27 -22.72
C ASP A 131 0.62 -9.71 -22.15
N ILE A 132 0.44 -9.88 -20.84
CA ILE A 132 0.42 -11.20 -20.18
C ILE A 132 -1.04 -11.58 -19.87
N PRO A 133 -1.54 -12.75 -20.31
CA PRO A 133 -2.90 -13.17 -19.98
C PRO A 133 -3.00 -13.52 -18.50
N LEU A 134 -4.18 -13.33 -17.90
CA LEU A 134 -4.49 -13.78 -16.55
C LEU A 134 -4.39 -15.33 -16.47
N PRO A 135 -4.05 -15.88 -15.29
CA PRO A 135 -3.92 -17.32 -15.11
C PRO A 135 -5.20 -18.07 -15.49
N MET A 136 -5.02 -19.31 -15.96
CA MET A 136 -6.14 -20.22 -16.18
C MET A 136 -6.68 -20.78 -14.86
N SER A 137 -7.81 -21.50 -14.92
CA SER A 137 -8.37 -22.15 -13.72
C SER A 137 -7.45 -23.27 -13.22
N GLU A 138 -7.58 -23.69 -11.95
CA GLU A 138 -6.83 -24.85 -11.44
C GLU A 138 -7.20 -26.12 -12.22
N ASP A 139 -8.49 -26.33 -12.51
CA ASP A 139 -8.95 -27.47 -13.30
C ASP A 139 -8.30 -27.48 -14.70
N ASP A 140 -8.28 -26.34 -15.39
CA ASP A 140 -7.62 -26.24 -16.71
C ASP A 140 -6.10 -26.45 -16.61
N PHE A 141 -5.48 -26.06 -15.51
CA PHE A 141 -4.04 -26.25 -15.29
C PHE A 141 -3.69 -27.72 -15.02
N ASP A 142 -4.51 -28.42 -14.23
CA ASP A 142 -4.30 -29.81 -13.83
C ASP A 142 -4.67 -30.81 -14.94
N PHE A 143 -5.79 -30.58 -15.62
CA PHE A 143 -6.35 -31.50 -16.62
C PHE A 143 -6.08 -31.07 -18.06
N GLY A 144 -5.57 -29.87 -18.27
CA GLY A 144 -5.46 -29.22 -19.57
C GLY A 144 -6.71 -28.40 -19.91
N PRO A 145 -6.58 -27.41 -20.81
CA PRO A 145 -7.68 -26.49 -21.12
C PRO A 145 -8.85 -27.24 -21.77
N GLU A 146 -10.03 -27.22 -21.12
CA GLU A 146 -11.24 -27.82 -21.69
C GLU A 146 -11.80 -27.01 -22.88
N SER A 147 -11.39 -25.75 -23.03
CA SER A 147 -12.05 -24.79 -23.93
C SER A 147 -11.09 -23.87 -24.68
N THR A 148 -11.44 -23.56 -25.94
CA THR A 148 -10.86 -22.53 -26.82
C THR A 148 -11.25 -21.11 -26.36
N LEU A 149 -11.27 -20.86 -25.05
CA LEU A 149 -11.58 -19.53 -24.52
C LEU A 149 -10.43 -18.57 -24.85
N SER A 150 -10.78 -17.36 -25.30
CA SER A 150 -9.81 -16.30 -25.53
C SER A 150 -9.03 -16.02 -24.23
N PRO A 151 -7.72 -15.78 -24.32
CA PRO A 151 -6.95 -15.28 -23.18
C PRO A 151 -7.60 -14.01 -22.65
N TYR A 152 -7.71 -13.90 -21.32
CA TYR A 152 -8.24 -12.72 -20.64
C TYR A 152 -7.08 -11.89 -20.12
N PHE A 153 -7.18 -10.57 -20.16
CA PHE A 153 -6.10 -9.68 -19.74
C PHE A 153 -6.60 -8.75 -18.63
N LEU A 154 -5.68 -8.31 -17.77
CA LEU A 154 -6.00 -7.35 -16.73
C LEU A 154 -6.40 -6.01 -17.38
N THR A 155 -7.61 -5.55 -17.10
CA THR A 155 -8.08 -4.24 -17.59
C THR A 155 -7.59 -3.14 -16.65
N HIS A 156 -6.75 -2.22 -17.13
CA HIS A 156 -6.33 -1.08 -16.31
C HIS A 156 -7.52 -0.15 -16.02
N LEU A 157 -7.71 0.15 -14.74
CA LEU A 157 -8.73 1.05 -14.22
C LEU A 157 -8.27 2.50 -14.36
N GLY A 158 -8.42 3.06 -15.56
CA GLY A 158 -7.95 4.42 -15.88
C GLY A 158 -8.88 5.28 -16.73
N THR A 159 -9.83 4.69 -17.47
CA THR A 159 -10.69 5.45 -18.39
C THR A 159 -12.17 5.18 -18.12
N ASN A 160 -12.99 6.23 -18.20
CA ASN A 160 -14.44 6.20 -17.97
C ASN A 160 -15.19 5.21 -18.88
N THR A 161 -14.51 4.66 -19.90
CA THR A 161 -14.99 3.65 -20.84
C THR A 161 -14.93 2.21 -20.29
N SER A 162 -14.14 1.95 -19.23
CA SER A 162 -13.87 0.59 -18.73
C SER A 162 -14.98 -0.02 -17.88
N ILE A 163 -15.86 0.80 -17.29
CA ILE A 163 -16.94 0.34 -16.40
C ILE A 163 -18.02 -0.42 -17.19
N SER A 164 -18.28 0.01 -18.43
CA SER A 164 -19.27 -0.67 -19.30
C SER A 164 -18.80 -2.06 -19.76
N ALA A 165 -17.48 -2.30 -19.84
CA ALA A 165 -16.93 -3.60 -20.22
C ALA A 165 -16.96 -4.62 -19.06
N MET A 166 -17.01 -4.17 -17.80
CA MET A 166 -17.09 -5.07 -16.65
C MET A 166 -18.51 -5.64 -16.42
N GLY A 167 -19.57 -4.95 -16.86
CA GLY A 167 -20.95 -5.25 -16.47
C GLY A 167 -21.69 -6.28 -17.34
N SER A 168 -21.42 -6.35 -18.65
CA SER A 168 -22.25 -7.13 -19.59
C SER A 168 -21.67 -8.48 -20.01
N ASP A 169 -20.35 -8.68 -19.92
CA ASP A 169 -19.66 -9.88 -20.46
C ASP A 169 -18.88 -10.69 -19.40
N ARG A 170 -18.80 -10.19 -18.15
CA ARG A 170 -18.02 -10.82 -17.06
C ARG A 170 -18.75 -11.91 -16.27
N LYS A 171 -20.03 -12.19 -16.55
CA LYS A 171 -20.70 -13.40 -16.04
C LYS A 171 -20.20 -14.62 -16.84
N ILE A 172 -18.92 -14.94 -16.69
CA ILE A 172 -18.36 -16.17 -17.25
C ILE A 172 -18.98 -17.32 -16.45
N ASN A 173 -19.95 -17.99 -17.08
CA ASN A 173 -20.55 -19.24 -16.61
C ASN A 173 -19.54 -20.40 -16.77
N GLY A 174 -18.37 -20.30 -16.12
CA GLY A 174 -17.28 -21.29 -16.17
C GLY A 174 -16.63 -21.53 -14.80
N PRO A 175 -15.73 -22.53 -14.68
CA PRO A 175 -15.00 -22.81 -13.44
C PRO A 175 -14.24 -21.55 -12.99
N GLN A 176 -14.46 -21.14 -11.75
CA GLN A 176 -14.14 -19.79 -11.28
C GLN A 176 -12.63 -19.61 -11.10
N ARG A 177 -12.07 -18.60 -11.77
CA ARG A 177 -10.64 -18.29 -11.73
C ARG A 177 -10.32 -17.40 -10.52
N ILE A 178 -10.30 -18.01 -9.33
CA ILE A 178 -10.04 -17.30 -8.07
C ILE A 178 -8.72 -16.51 -8.10
N LEU A 179 -7.68 -17.05 -8.73
CA LEU A 179 -6.39 -16.38 -8.90
C LEU A 179 -6.52 -15.08 -9.71
N SER A 180 -7.26 -15.10 -10.81
CA SER A 180 -7.52 -13.90 -11.62
C SER A 180 -8.21 -12.81 -10.80
N LEU A 181 -9.20 -13.19 -9.97
CA LEU A 181 -9.89 -12.25 -9.10
C LEU A 181 -8.96 -11.68 -8.02
N ILE A 182 -8.08 -12.49 -7.44
CA ILE A 182 -7.07 -12.04 -6.46
C ILE A 182 -6.11 -11.03 -7.11
N ILE A 183 -5.64 -11.30 -8.33
CA ILE A 183 -4.77 -10.38 -9.08
C ILE A 183 -5.47 -9.04 -9.33
N GLU A 184 -6.72 -9.07 -9.79
CA GLU A 184 -7.54 -7.85 -9.94
C GLU A 184 -7.70 -7.12 -8.59
N GLY A 185 -7.97 -7.85 -7.52
CA GLY A 185 -8.11 -7.31 -6.17
C GLY A 185 -6.85 -6.62 -5.67
N PHE A 186 -5.66 -7.21 -5.89
CA PHE A 186 -4.39 -6.57 -5.54
C PHE A 186 -4.10 -5.34 -6.39
N SER A 187 -4.48 -5.33 -7.67
CA SER A 187 -4.37 -4.13 -8.52
C SER A 187 -5.19 -2.96 -7.98
N ILE A 188 -6.44 -3.23 -7.57
CA ILE A 188 -7.31 -2.24 -6.92
C ILE A 188 -6.69 -1.80 -5.59
N PHE A 189 -6.39 -2.75 -4.71
CA PHE A 189 -5.81 -2.48 -3.39
C PHE A 189 -4.54 -1.63 -3.48
N SER A 190 -3.63 -1.93 -4.42
CA SER A 190 -2.38 -1.18 -4.62
C SER A 190 -2.64 0.27 -5.05
N THR A 191 -3.64 0.50 -5.90
CA THR A 191 -4.07 1.86 -6.28
C THR A 191 -4.56 2.65 -5.06
N LEU A 192 -5.37 2.01 -4.21
CA LEU A 192 -5.91 2.62 -2.99
C LEU A 192 -4.83 2.90 -1.96
N SER A 193 -3.99 1.90 -1.66
CA SER A 193 -2.95 2.02 -0.66
C SER A 193 -1.93 3.09 -1.05
N MET A 194 -1.59 3.20 -2.34
CA MET A 194 -0.70 4.22 -2.85
C MET A 194 -1.30 5.63 -2.71
N TRP A 195 -2.60 5.80 -2.98
CA TRP A 195 -3.29 7.07 -2.74
C TRP A 195 -3.25 7.45 -1.26
N ILE A 196 -3.54 6.52 -0.36
CA ILE A 196 -3.52 6.75 1.10
C ILE A 196 -2.12 7.10 1.59
N CYS A 197 -1.11 6.33 1.18
CA CYS A 197 0.28 6.57 1.58
C CYS A 197 0.85 7.89 1.04
N ARG A 198 0.26 8.46 -0.02
CA ARG A 198 0.59 9.81 -0.54
C ARG A 198 -0.10 10.94 0.20
N GLY A 199 -0.87 10.64 1.24
CA GLY A 199 -1.63 11.59 2.03
C GLY A 199 -3.14 11.52 1.78
N GLY A 200 -3.63 10.65 0.90
CA GLY A 200 -5.05 10.45 0.65
C GLY A 200 -5.75 11.76 0.29
N ARG A 201 -6.75 12.16 1.08
CA ARG A 201 -7.48 13.43 0.90
C ARG A 201 -6.61 14.69 1.02
N ARG A 202 -5.41 14.57 1.60
CA ARG A 202 -4.41 15.65 1.75
C ARG A 202 -3.50 15.77 0.53
N TYR A 203 -3.49 14.78 -0.37
CA TYR A 203 -2.68 14.83 -1.56
C TYR A 203 -3.19 15.96 -2.47
N PRO A 204 -2.32 16.88 -2.94
CA PRO A 204 -2.73 18.07 -3.68
C PRO A 204 -3.07 17.74 -5.14
N SER A 205 -4.00 16.81 -5.36
CA SER A 205 -4.58 16.51 -6.66
C SER A 205 -6.08 16.83 -6.67
N PRO A 206 -6.64 17.32 -7.81
CA PRO A 206 -8.04 17.71 -7.88
C PRO A 206 -9.03 16.61 -7.45
N ASP A 207 -8.75 15.37 -7.81
CA ASP A 207 -9.58 14.20 -7.45
C ASP A 207 -9.45 13.78 -5.98
N SER A 208 -8.34 14.11 -5.30
CA SER A 208 -8.13 13.77 -3.89
C SER A 208 -8.80 14.75 -2.93
N ILE A 209 -8.79 16.04 -3.29
CA ILE A 209 -9.37 17.11 -2.44
C ILE A 209 -10.90 17.18 -2.55
N GLU A 210 -11.47 16.59 -3.60
CA GLU A 210 -12.92 16.54 -3.76
C GLU A 210 -13.61 15.72 -2.65
N PRO A 211 -14.79 16.17 -2.18
CA PRO A 211 -15.58 15.40 -1.24
C PRO A 211 -15.94 14.00 -1.77
N PRO A 212 -15.99 12.99 -0.90
CA PRO A 212 -16.13 11.59 -1.32
C PRO A 212 -17.48 11.28 -2.00
N TRP A 213 -18.52 12.08 -1.77
CA TRP A 213 -19.80 11.94 -2.47
C TRP A 213 -19.82 12.51 -3.89
N LYS A 214 -18.78 13.18 -4.35
CA LYS A 214 -18.66 13.60 -5.76
C LYS A 214 -18.18 12.42 -6.60
N HIS A 215 -18.88 12.17 -7.71
CA HIS A 215 -18.53 11.10 -8.66
C HIS A 215 -17.14 11.22 -9.28
N THR A 216 -16.61 12.44 -9.33
CA THR A 216 -15.27 12.75 -9.86
C THR A 216 -14.15 12.50 -8.86
N SER A 217 -14.48 12.41 -7.55
CA SER A 217 -13.49 12.18 -6.50
C SER A 217 -12.81 10.82 -6.66
N PHE A 218 -11.55 10.74 -6.26
CA PHE A 218 -10.80 9.50 -6.22
C PHE A 218 -11.55 8.45 -5.40
N TRP A 219 -12.11 8.86 -4.25
CA TRP A 219 -12.89 7.99 -3.38
C TRP A 219 -14.10 7.38 -4.10
N SER A 220 -14.91 8.19 -4.79
CA SER A 220 -16.15 7.69 -5.42
C SER A 220 -15.85 6.75 -6.58
N ARG A 221 -14.87 7.09 -7.41
CA ARG A 221 -14.41 6.23 -8.51
C ARG A 221 -13.84 4.91 -8.01
N SER A 222 -13.05 4.98 -6.93
CA SER A 222 -12.47 3.82 -6.26
C SER A 222 -13.53 2.91 -5.64
N MET A 223 -14.51 3.48 -4.94
CA MET A 223 -15.60 2.71 -4.35
C MET A 223 -16.45 2.05 -5.43
N THR A 224 -16.77 2.78 -6.51
CA THR A 224 -17.49 2.24 -7.67
C THR A 224 -16.73 1.07 -8.29
N THR A 225 -15.40 1.17 -8.37
CA THR A 225 -14.52 0.11 -8.87
C THR A 225 -14.55 -1.13 -7.98
N VAL A 226 -14.40 -0.95 -6.66
CA VAL A 226 -14.43 -2.04 -5.67
C VAL A 226 -15.79 -2.76 -5.70
N GLU A 227 -16.90 -2.01 -5.81
CA GLU A 227 -18.25 -2.57 -5.88
C GLU A 227 -18.49 -3.29 -7.22
N ALA A 228 -18.07 -2.70 -8.35
CA ALA A 228 -18.16 -3.34 -9.65
C ALA A 228 -17.36 -4.65 -9.71
N TRP A 229 -16.15 -4.67 -9.13
CA TRP A 229 -15.35 -5.89 -8.99
C TRP A 229 -16.04 -6.93 -8.10
N ARG A 230 -16.63 -6.53 -6.97
CA ARG A 230 -17.38 -7.46 -6.10
C ARG A 230 -18.56 -8.11 -6.82
N VAL A 231 -19.22 -7.41 -7.73
CA VAL A 231 -20.35 -7.94 -8.51
C VAL A 231 -19.91 -9.04 -9.49
N THR A 232 -18.63 -9.10 -9.89
CA THR A 232 -18.12 -10.19 -10.74
C THR A 232 -17.93 -11.49 -9.96
N HIS A 233 -17.91 -11.44 -8.62
CA HIS A 233 -17.71 -12.62 -7.78
C HIS A 233 -18.97 -13.47 -7.76
N SER A 234 -18.81 -14.78 -7.89
CA SER A 234 -19.89 -15.73 -7.62
C SER A 234 -20.31 -15.65 -6.15
N SER A 235 -21.58 -15.94 -5.89
CA SER A 235 -22.09 -16.11 -4.51
C SER A 235 -21.34 -17.16 -3.69
N ARG A 236 -20.61 -18.09 -4.33
CA ARG A 236 -19.75 -19.08 -3.65
C ARG A 236 -18.43 -18.50 -3.13
N LEU A 237 -17.97 -17.39 -3.70
CA LEU A 237 -16.71 -16.71 -3.33
C LEU A 237 -16.94 -15.51 -2.41
N VAL A 238 -18.20 -15.09 -2.23
CA VAL A 238 -18.61 -14.03 -1.31
C VAL A 238 -18.78 -14.63 0.08
N TYR A 239 -17.96 -14.20 1.04
CA TYR A 239 -18.06 -14.66 2.42
C TYR A 239 -19.43 -14.34 3.05
N SER A 240 -20.00 -15.36 3.70
CA SER A 240 -21.20 -15.30 4.52
C SER A 240 -20.95 -15.84 5.92
N ARG A 241 -21.56 -15.21 6.92
CA ARG A 241 -21.51 -15.64 8.33
C ARG A 241 -22.16 -17.02 8.58
N SER A 242 -22.86 -17.57 7.59
CA SER A 242 -23.54 -18.88 7.68
C SER A 242 -22.59 -20.09 7.72
N GLY A 243 -21.27 -19.89 7.59
CA GLY A 243 -20.22 -20.86 7.96
C GLY A 243 -20.06 -22.09 7.04
N GLY A 244 -21.08 -22.49 6.29
CA GLY A 244 -21.03 -23.65 5.39
C GLY A 244 -20.08 -23.48 4.20
N GLN A 245 -19.87 -22.24 3.75
CA GLN A 245 -19.00 -21.93 2.61
C GLN A 245 -17.51 -22.20 2.90
N ILE A 246 -17.02 -21.82 4.09
CA ILE A 246 -15.61 -22.04 4.47
C ILE A 246 -15.29 -23.53 4.47
N GLN A 247 -16.20 -24.37 4.98
CA GLN A 247 -15.97 -25.82 5.01
C GLN A 247 -15.83 -26.41 3.60
N ALA A 248 -16.65 -25.95 2.64
CA ALA A 248 -16.52 -26.37 1.25
C ALA A 248 -15.16 -25.97 0.67
N HIS A 249 -14.72 -24.73 0.90
CA HIS A 249 -13.40 -24.27 0.44
C HIS A 249 -12.22 -25.01 1.08
N ILE A 250 -12.35 -25.46 2.34
CA ILE A 250 -11.35 -26.34 2.98
C ILE A 250 -11.27 -27.67 2.24
N LEU A 251 -12.42 -28.31 1.96
CA LEU A 251 -12.46 -29.61 1.27
C LEU A 251 -11.90 -29.53 -0.16
N HIS A 252 -11.99 -28.37 -0.80
CA HIS A 252 -11.46 -28.11 -2.13
C HIS A 252 -10.05 -27.51 -2.14
N ASN A 253 -9.38 -27.37 -0.99
CA ASN A 253 -8.05 -26.74 -0.88
C ASN A 253 -7.98 -25.33 -1.48
N GLN A 254 -9.03 -24.54 -1.26
CA GLN A 254 -9.21 -23.17 -1.78
C GLN A 254 -9.43 -22.14 -0.67
N VAL A 255 -9.34 -22.54 0.60
CA VAL A 255 -9.69 -21.69 1.75
C VAL A 255 -8.79 -20.45 1.85
N GLU A 256 -7.50 -20.57 1.53
CA GLU A 256 -6.55 -19.47 1.55
C GLU A 256 -6.88 -18.45 0.46
N GLY A 257 -7.13 -18.91 -0.77
CA GLY A 257 -7.53 -18.04 -1.88
C GLY A 257 -8.87 -17.35 -1.62
N PHE A 258 -9.86 -18.09 -1.10
CA PHE A 258 -11.16 -17.56 -0.71
C PHE A 258 -11.03 -16.49 0.39
N THR A 259 -10.19 -16.75 1.37
CA THR A 259 -9.94 -15.83 2.49
C THR A 259 -9.25 -14.57 1.97
N LEU A 260 -8.19 -14.71 1.18
CA LEU A 260 -7.43 -13.61 0.60
C LEU A 260 -8.31 -12.71 -0.26
N LEU A 261 -9.17 -13.29 -1.11
CA LEU A 261 -10.11 -12.57 -1.95
C LEU A 261 -11.08 -11.69 -1.13
N ASN A 262 -11.64 -12.25 -0.05
CA ASN A 262 -12.55 -11.50 0.82
C ASN A 262 -11.81 -10.46 1.66
N LEU A 263 -10.62 -10.77 2.17
CA LEU A 263 -9.78 -9.80 2.88
C LEU A 263 -9.46 -8.59 1.98
N LEU A 264 -9.07 -8.81 0.72
CA LEU A 264 -8.82 -7.72 -0.24
C LEU A 264 -10.03 -6.81 -0.43
N TYR A 265 -11.23 -7.39 -0.57
CA TYR A 265 -12.46 -6.62 -0.67
C TYR A 265 -12.73 -5.76 0.57
N TYR A 266 -12.76 -6.38 1.75
CA TYR A 266 -13.10 -5.67 2.98
C TYR A 266 -12.01 -4.67 3.38
N MET A 267 -10.73 -4.95 3.12
CA MET A 267 -9.64 -4.01 3.32
C MET A 267 -9.77 -2.79 2.40
N SER A 268 -10.16 -2.98 1.15
CA SER A 268 -10.38 -1.87 0.20
C SER A 268 -11.52 -0.94 0.67
N VAL A 269 -12.64 -1.52 1.11
CA VAL A 269 -13.78 -0.77 1.68
C VAL A 269 -13.33 -0.05 2.96
N PHE A 270 -12.66 -0.77 3.86
CA PHE A 270 -12.16 -0.24 5.13
C PHE A 270 -11.29 1.00 4.93
N PHE A 271 -10.29 0.93 4.04
CA PHE A 271 -9.37 2.03 3.78
C PHE A 271 -10.02 3.28 3.22
N LEU A 272 -10.95 3.12 2.29
CA LEU A 272 -11.71 4.24 1.72
C LEU A 272 -12.50 4.99 2.79
N HIS A 273 -13.19 4.29 3.70
CA HIS A 273 -13.98 4.94 4.75
C HIS A 273 -13.12 5.48 5.91
N ARG A 274 -12.03 4.78 6.25
CA ARG A 274 -11.13 5.18 7.34
C ARG A 274 -10.47 6.54 7.09
N GLU A 275 -10.11 6.85 5.84
CA GLU A 275 -9.37 8.07 5.50
C GLU A 275 -10.10 9.35 5.94
N TYR A 276 -11.44 9.33 5.93
CA TYR A 276 -12.28 10.46 6.33
C TYR A 276 -12.75 10.40 7.80
N THR A 277 -12.43 9.33 8.53
CA THR A 277 -12.76 9.21 9.95
C THR A 277 -11.75 10.03 10.78
N PRO A 278 -12.21 10.87 11.72
CA PRO A 278 -11.32 11.59 12.64
C PRO A 278 -10.38 10.64 13.38
N PHE A 279 -9.09 10.94 13.39
CA PHE A 279 -8.11 10.13 14.14
C PHE A 279 -8.38 10.20 15.65
N PHE A 280 -8.72 11.40 16.14
CA PHE A 280 -9.16 11.65 17.50
C PHE A 280 -10.51 12.38 17.46
N PRO A 281 -11.64 11.74 17.82
CA PRO A 281 -12.96 12.34 17.72
C PRO A 281 -13.28 13.25 18.91
N HIS A 282 -12.50 14.33 19.08
CA HIS A 282 -12.78 15.33 20.11
C HIS A 282 -14.03 16.13 19.77
N ARG A 283 -14.85 16.49 20.76
CA ARG A 283 -15.99 17.42 20.60
C ARG A 283 -17.03 17.00 19.54
N VAL A 284 -17.09 15.72 19.21
CA VAL A 284 -18.09 15.14 18.31
C VAL A 284 -18.87 14.08 19.07
N SER A 285 -20.18 13.98 18.79
CA SER A 285 -21.11 13.11 19.50
C SER A 285 -21.71 12.02 18.60
N ARG A 286 -21.35 12.02 17.32
CA ARG A 286 -21.85 11.11 16.29
C ARG A 286 -20.82 11.01 15.17
N PRO A 287 -20.92 10.00 14.29
CA PRO A 287 -20.03 9.89 13.14
C PRO A 287 -20.04 11.18 12.31
N CYS A 288 -18.85 11.68 12.02
CA CYS A 288 -18.64 12.87 11.22
C CYS A 288 -17.42 12.71 10.33
N GLY A 289 -17.26 13.65 9.41
CA GLY A 289 -16.11 13.73 8.54
C GLY A 289 -14.86 14.25 9.23
N PRO A 290 -13.81 14.54 8.45
CA PRO A 290 -12.57 15.05 9.00
C PRO A 290 -12.83 16.36 9.76
N ILE A 291 -12.31 16.42 10.98
CA ILE A 291 -12.29 17.63 11.81
C ILE A 291 -10.93 18.33 11.76
N ASP A 292 -9.95 17.66 11.16
CA ASP A 292 -8.58 18.09 10.91
C ASP A 292 -8.42 18.52 9.43
N PRO A 293 -7.68 19.62 9.15
CA PRO A 293 -7.43 20.09 7.79
C PRO A 293 -6.87 19.00 6.84
N PRO A 294 -7.11 19.11 5.52
CA PRO A 294 -8.03 20.04 4.86
C PRO A 294 -9.49 19.66 5.15
N LEU A 295 -10.31 20.64 5.51
CA LEU A 295 -11.74 20.41 5.71
C LEU A 295 -12.45 20.30 4.36
N LEU A 296 -13.59 19.61 4.33
CA LEU A 296 -14.40 19.50 3.13
C LEU A 296 -15.22 20.78 2.95
N GLU A 297 -15.14 21.38 1.76
CA GLU A 297 -15.82 22.64 1.44
C GLU A 297 -17.34 22.49 1.32
N GLU A 298 -17.80 21.30 0.93
CA GLU A 298 -19.22 21.02 0.71
C GLU A 298 -19.84 20.25 1.88
N ALA A 299 -21.13 20.48 2.11
CA ALA A 299 -21.89 19.73 3.09
C ALA A 299 -22.14 18.29 2.60
N PRO A 300 -22.05 17.29 3.49
CA PRO A 300 -22.35 15.90 3.14
C PRO A 300 -23.84 15.70 2.84
N PRO A 301 -24.20 14.73 1.98
CA PRO A 301 -25.56 14.21 1.92
C PRO A 301 -26.07 13.75 3.29
N HIS A 302 -27.39 13.68 3.45
CA HIS A 302 -28.03 13.21 4.68
C HIS A 302 -27.49 11.83 5.08
N ASP A 303 -27.15 11.67 6.37
CA ASP A 303 -26.58 10.45 6.97
C ASP A 303 -25.32 9.88 6.32
N TRP A 304 -24.63 10.61 5.45
CA TRP A 304 -23.46 10.08 4.73
C TRP A 304 -22.39 9.55 5.70
N TRP A 305 -22.07 10.32 6.75
CA TRP A 305 -21.09 9.93 7.77
C TRP A 305 -21.52 8.73 8.59
N HIS A 306 -22.81 8.60 8.87
CA HIS A 306 -23.35 7.45 9.58
C HIS A 306 -23.18 6.16 8.77
N HIS A 307 -23.57 6.19 7.48
CA HIS A 307 -23.38 5.05 6.58
C HIS A 307 -21.90 4.74 6.33
N SER A 308 -21.06 5.77 6.22
CA SER A 308 -19.60 5.61 6.07
C SER A 308 -18.99 4.89 7.26
N ALA A 309 -19.33 5.30 8.49
CA ALA A 309 -18.89 4.64 9.71
C ALA A 309 -19.42 3.19 9.80
N GLN A 310 -20.69 2.95 9.47
CA GLN A 310 -21.24 1.60 9.42
C GLN A 310 -20.45 0.68 8.48
N LYS A 311 -20.17 1.12 7.25
CA LYS A 311 -19.37 0.33 6.29
C LYS A 311 -17.94 0.07 6.80
N LEU A 312 -17.30 1.07 7.43
CA LEU A 312 -15.96 0.92 8.02
C LEU A 312 -15.92 -0.18 9.10
N PHE A 313 -16.78 -0.06 10.11
CA PHE A 313 -16.76 -0.96 11.26
C PHE A 313 -17.36 -2.33 10.93
N GLU A 314 -18.30 -2.41 9.99
CA GLU A 314 -18.76 -3.69 9.46
C GLU A 314 -17.64 -4.42 8.72
N ALA A 315 -16.87 -3.73 7.86
CA ALA A 315 -15.74 -4.34 7.18
C ALA A 315 -14.68 -4.87 8.17
N ALA A 316 -14.32 -4.07 9.18
CA ALA A 316 -13.41 -4.51 10.26
C ALA A 316 -13.96 -5.73 11.01
N SER A 317 -15.25 -5.72 11.36
CA SER A 317 -15.89 -6.84 12.04
C SER A 317 -15.91 -8.11 11.18
N ILE A 318 -16.11 -7.98 9.86
CA ILE A 318 -16.12 -9.13 8.94
C ILE A 318 -14.72 -9.71 8.78
N ILE A 319 -13.67 -8.87 8.66
CA ILE A 319 -12.28 -9.33 8.62
C ILE A 319 -11.96 -10.20 9.86
N ILE A 320 -12.29 -9.70 11.05
CA ILE A 320 -12.06 -10.42 12.31
C ILE A 320 -12.89 -11.72 12.35
N GLN A 321 -14.17 -11.66 11.96
CA GLN A 321 -15.05 -12.83 11.97
C GLN A 321 -14.59 -13.92 11.02
N LEU A 322 -14.14 -13.55 9.82
CA LEU A 322 -13.59 -14.48 8.84
C LEU A 322 -12.37 -15.21 9.43
N MET A 323 -11.43 -14.48 10.02
CA MET A 323 -10.24 -15.08 10.65
C MET A 323 -10.59 -15.96 11.86
N GLN A 324 -11.59 -15.56 12.66
CA GLN A 324 -12.13 -16.40 13.74
C GLN A 324 -12.73 -17.70 13.23
N ASP A 325 -13.43 -17.65 12.09
CA ASP A 325 -14.06 -18.82 11.51
C ASP A 325 -13.04 -19.81 10.91
N LEU A 326 -11.92 -19.31 10.40
CA LEU A 326 -10.76 -20.14 10.02
C LEU A 326 -10.15 -20.82 11.24
N ASP A 327 -9.87 -20.05 12.29
CA ASP A 327 -9.25 -20.53 13.52
C ASP A 327 -10.09 -21.62 14.20
N LYS A 328 -11.41 -21.42 14.31
CA LYS A 328 -12.36 -22.44 14.81
C LYS A 328 -12.32 -23.76 14.04
N ARG A 329 -11.89 -23.75 12.78
CA ARG A 329 -11.78 -24.91 11.90
C ARG A 329 -10.35 -25.45 11.81
N GLY A 330 -9.43 -24.93 12.62
CA GLY A 330 -8.04 -25.36 12.68
C GLY A 330 -7.19 -24.91 11.49
N VAL A 331 -7.65 -23.92 10.71
CA VAL A 331 -6.89 -23.38 9.57
C VAL A 331 -5.93 -22.31 10.06
N GLN A 332 -4.63 -22.63 10.10
CA GLN A 332 -3.58 -21.65 10.43
C GLN A 332 -3.20 -20.84 9.20
N PHE A 333 -3.68 -19.59 9.14
CA PHE A 333 -3.39 -18.69 8.01
C PHE A 333 -2.74 -17.39 8.49
N GLN A 334 -1.45 -17.49 8.87
CA GLN A 334 -0.65 -16.41 9.44
C GLN A 334 0.45 -15.95 8.47
N THR A 335 0.04 -15.19 7.46
CA THR A 335 0.94 -14.47 6.54
C THR A 335 1.11 -13.02 6.97
N PRO A 336 2.18 -12.31 6.53
CA PRO A 336 2.30 -10.87 6.74
C PRO A 336 1.07 -10.08 6.24
N PHE A 337 0.46 -10.46 5.10
CA PHE A 337 -0.74 -9.80 4.60
C PHE A 337 -1.94 -9.96 5.56
N THR A 338 -2.19 -11.18 6.04
CA THR A 338 -3.29 -11.45 6.98
C THR A 338 -3.06 -10.77 8.33
N ALA A 339 -1.80 -10.66 8.77
CA ALA A 339 -1.45 -9.93 9.98
C ALA A 339 -1.69 -8.43 9.83
N PHE A 340 -1.41 -7.85 8.66
CA PHE A 340 -1.78 -6.47 8.38
C PHE A 340 -3.30 -6.26 8.40
N CYS A 341 -4.07 -7.14 7.76
CA CYS A 341 -5.54 -7.07 7.78
C CYS A 341 -6.08 -7.11 9.20
N MET A 342 -5.55 -8.01 10.04
CA MET A 342 -5.90 -8.14 11.45
C MET A 342 -5.51 -6.91 12.26
N PHE A 343 -4.31 -6.36 12.05
CA PHE A 343 -3.88 -5.11 12.68
C PHE A 343 -4.80 -3.93 12.34
N SER A 344 -5.11 -3.73 11.05
CA SER A 344 -6.01 -2.67 10.61
C SER A 344 -7.39 -2.82 11.22
N ALA A 345 -7.98 -4.02 11.17
CA ALA A 345 -9.29 -4.29 11.77
C ALA A 345 -9.28 -4.11 13.30
N ALA A 346 -8.24 -4.60 13.98
CA ALA A 346 -8.04 -4.46 15.42
C ALA A 346 -7.96 -2.98 15.84
N SER A 347 -7.25 -2.15 15.08
CA SER A 347 -7.15 -0.70 15.34
C SER A 347 -8.50 0.00 15.28
N ALA A 348 -9.40 -0.43 14.37
CA ALA A 348 -10.72 0.14 14.25
C ALA A 348 -11.68 -0.33 15.34
N VAL A 349 -11.66 -1.61 15.72
CA VAL A 349 -12.50 -2.05 16.85
C VAL A 349 -12.01 -1.50 18.18
N LEU A 350 -10.70 -1.25 18.34
CA LEU A 350 -10.14 -0.49 19.47
C LEU A 350 -10.66 0.96 19.49
N TYR A 351 -10.66 1.63 18.34
CA TYR A 351 -11.24 2.97 18.18
C TYR A 351 -12.72 2.97 18.58
N ALA A 352 -13.49 2.00 18.12
CA ALA A 352 -14.91 1.86 18.43
C ALA A 352 -15.19 1.56 19.92
N ASP A 353 -14.36 0.74 20.57
CA ASP A 353 -14.45 0.49 22.02
C ASP A 353 -14.14 1.76 22.83
N THR A 354 -13.18 2.56 22.33
CA THR A 354 -12.80 3.84 22.95
C THR A 354 -13.94 4.86 22.82
N TRP A 355 -14.50 5.02 21.61
CA TRP A 355 -15.56 5.99 21.28
C TRP A 355 -16.77 5.32 20.60
N PRO A 356 -17.66 4.63 21.36
CA PRO A 356 -18.77 3.86 20.78
C PRO A 356 -19.75 4.66 19.94
N TYR A 357 -19.91 5.96 20.23
CA TYR A 357 -20.76 6.86 19.45
C TYR A 357 -20.27 7.09 18.01
N MET A 358 -19.00 6.80 17.71
CA MET A 358 -18.46 6.85 16.35
C MET A 358 -18.73 5.58 15.54
N ALA A 359 -19.11 4.48 16.21
CA ALA A 359 -19.34 3.17 15.61
C ALA A 359 -20.75 2.64 15.92
N PRO A 360 -21.82 3.37 15.58
CA PRO A 360 -23.18 2.97 15.92
C PRO A 360 -23.52 1.61 15.30
N GLY A 361 -23.97 0.67 16.13
CA GLY A 361 -24.36 -0.69 15.72
C GLY A 361 -23.22 -1.71 15.72
N LEU A 362 -21.98 -1.34 16.04
CA LEU A 362 -20.92 -2.32 16.28
C LEU A 362 -21.09 -2.92 17.68
N GLU A 363 -21.30 -4.23 17.72
CA GLU A 363 -21.39 -5.00 18.96
C GLU A 363 -20.05 -5.67 19.29
N ASN A 364 -19.82 -5.90 20.58
CA ASN A 364 -18.71 -6.71 21.10
C ASN A 364 -17.32 -6.22 20.64
N ALA A 365 -17.14 -4.89 20.54
CA ALA A 365 -15.90 -4.28 20.08
C ALA A 365 -14.70 -4.70 20.94
N LYS A 366 -14.89 -4.76 22.27
CA LYS A 366 -13.87 -5.21 23.22
C LYS A 366 -13.47 -6.66 23.04
N GLU A 367 -14.42 -7.59 22.89
CA GLU A 367 -14.09 -9.01 22.65
C GLU A 367 -13.37 -9.18 21.32
N LYS A 368 -13.83 -8.49 20.26
CA LYS A 368 -13.18 -8.50 18.95
C LYS A 368 -11.75 -7.97 19.01
N TYR A 369 -11.52 -6.86 19.72
CA TYR A 369 -10.18 -6.33 19.94
C TYR A 369 -9.30 -7.33 20.68
N THR A 370 -9.79 -7.89 21.80
CA THR A 370 -9.03 -8.83 22.64
C THR A 370 -8.61 -10.06 21.83
N TRP A 371 -9.53 -10.65 21.07
CA TRP A 371 -9.22 -11.80 20.22
C TRP A 371 -8.21 -11.45 19.12
N SER A 372 -8.37 -10.28 18.49
CA SER A 372 -7.48 -9.85 17.41
C SER A 372 -6.06 -9.57 17.90
N LEU A 373 -5.93 -9.00 19.10
CA LEU A 373 -4.65 -8.75 19.76
C LEU A 373 -3.94 -10.07 20.10
N ASP A 374 -4.69 -11.06 20.61
CA ASP A 374 -4.17 -12.40 20.93
C ASP A 374 -3.67 -13.11 19.66
N TRP A 375 -4.46 -13.05 18.58
CA TRP A 375 -4.08 -13.61 17.28
C TRP A 375 -2.80 -12.95 16.73
N LEU A 376 -2.69 -11.61 16.82
CA LEU A 376 -1.50 -10.87 16.39
C LEU A 376 -0.27 -11.20 17.25
N ARG A 377 -0.46 -11.43 18.56
CA ARG A 377 0.62 -11.89 19.43
C ARG A 377 1.18 -13.23 18.92
N THR A 378 0.34 -14.20 18.57
CA THR A 378 0.82 -15.46 17.99
C THR A 378 1.52 -15.26 16.66
N ALA A 379 0.98 -14.40 15.77
CA ALA A 379 1.65 -14.08 14.51
C ALA A 379 3.02 -13.39 14.71
N SER A 380 3.18 -12.60 15.78
CA SER A 380 4.43 -11.91 16.11
C SER A 380 5.59 -12.84 16.48
N GLU A 381 5.28 -14.04 16.95
CA GLU A 381 6.28 -15.08 17.24
C GLU A 381 6.89 -15.65 15.95
N LYS A 382 6.18 -15.47 14.83
CA LYS A 382 6.57 -16.00 13.52
C LYS A 382 7.11 -14.94 12.60
N TRP A 383 6.63 -13.70 12.65
CA TRP A 383 7.02 -12.64 11.71
C TRP A 383 7.41 -11.36 12.43
N LYS A 384 8.59 -10.81 12.13
CA LYS A 384 9.05 -9.54 12.71
C LYS A 384 8.13 -8.38 12.36
N ILE A 385 7.59 -8.34 11.13
CA ILE A 385 6.64 -7.29 10.74
C ILE A 385 5.33 -7.37 11.54
N ALA A 386 4.86 -8.57 11.86
CA ALA A 386 3.68 -8.76 12.71
C ALA A 386 3.95 -8.33 14.16
N LYS A 387 5.16 -8.55 14.67
CA LYS A 387 5.59 -8.02 15.97
C LYS A 387 5.53 -6.50 16.01
N CYS A 388 6.00 -5.83 14.97
CA CYS A 388 5.93 -4.38 14.89
C CYS A 388 4.47 -3.88 14.94
N TRP A 389 3.55 -4.48 14.17
CA TRP A 389 2.13 -4.12 14.22
C TRP A 389 1.47 -4.40 15.57
N TYR A 390 1.85 -5.50 16.24
CA TYR A 390 1.39 -5.82 17.59
C TYR A 390 1.82 -4.74 18.60
N GLU A 391 3.08 -4.29 18.54
CA GLU A 391 3.62 -3.23 19.39
C GLU A 391 2.91 -1.89 19.14
N ILE A 392 2.74 -1.50 17.87
CA ILE A 392 2.00 -0.28 17.48
C ILE A 392 0.55 -0.31 17.98
N LEU A 393 -0.11 -1.48 17.92
CA LEU A 393 -1.47 -1.63 18.44
C LEU A 393 -1.54 -1.45 19.96
N GLY A 394 -0.50 -1.87 20.69
CA GLY A 394 -0.33 -1.60 22.12
C GLY A 394 -0.13 -0.11 22.40
N GLU A 395 0.72 0.56 21.62
CA GLU A 395 0.92 2.03 21.71
C GLU A 395 -0.39 2.78 21.49
N LEU A 396 -1.15 2.42 20.45
CA LEU A 396 -2.47 2.99 20.15
C LEU A 396 -3.45 2.83 21.31
N SER A 397 -3.48 1.66 21.94
CA SER A 397 -4.34 1.41 23.10
C SER A 397 -4.02 2.34 24.26
N GLY A 398 -2.73 2.55 24.56
CA GLY A 398 -2.28 3.48 25.59
C GLY A 398 -2.67 4.93 25.26
N ILE A 399 -2.42 5.36 24.02
CA ILE A 399 -2.74 6.71 23.54
C ILE A 399 -4.25 6.96 23.59
N PHE A 400 -5.06 6.05 23.07
CA PHE A 400 -6.52 6.19 23.07
C PHE A 400 -7.11 6.16 24.48
N THR A 401 -6.57 5.33 25.38
CA THR A 401 -6.97 5.34 26.79
C THR A 401 -6.70 6.70 27.43
N ARG A 402 -5.51 7.26 27.20
CA ARG A 402 -5.15 8.58 27.73
C ARG A 402 -6.01 9.70 27.14
N LEU A 403 -6.21 9.70 25.83
CA LEU A 403 -7.07 10.67 25.15
C LEU A 403 -8.54 10.57 25.57
N LYS A 404 -9.02 9.38 25.96
CA LYS A 404 -10.37 9.20 26.50
C LYS A 404 -10.53 9.80 27.90
N ILE A 405 -9.49 9.74 28.74
CA ILE A 405 -9.52 10.23 30.12
C ILE A 405 -9.24 11.74 30.17
N ASP A 406 -8.17 12.18 29.49
CA ASP A 406 -7.61 13.53 29.59
C ASP A 406 -7.96 14.39 28.36
N GLY A 407 -8.79 13.91 27.44
CA GLY A 407 -9.00 14.54 26.12
C GLY A 407 -9.55 15.97 26.15
N HIS A 408 -10.13 16.40 27.27
CA HIS A 408 -10.55 17.78 27.48
C HIS A 408 -9.36 18.76 27.59
N ASP A 409 -8.19 18.28 28.04
CA ASP A 409 -6.97 19.07 28.22
C ASP A 409 -6.16 19.21 26.93
N PHE A 410 -6.53 18.45 25.88
CA PHE A 410 -5.87 18.43 24.58
C PHE A 410 -6.77 18.94 23.41
N PRO A 411 -7.40 20.13 23.51
CA PRO A 411 -8.35 20.60 22.51
C PRO A 411 -7.72 21.02 21.17
N HIS A 412 -6.39 21.12 21.12
CA HIS A 412 -5.60 21.53 19.95
C HIS A 412 -4.92 20.34 19.25
N LEU A 413 -5.02 19.14 19.82
CA LEU A 413 -4.32 17.96 19.33
C LEU A 413 -5.04 17.38 18.11
N GLY A 414 -4.52 17.67 16.93
CA GLY A 414 -5.00 17.14 15.65
C GLY A 414 -4.27 15.87 15.23
N ARG A 415 -4.60 15.38 14.03
CA ARG A 415 -3.90 14.25 13.39
C ARG A 415 -2.40 14.51 13.18
N GLU A 416 -2.01 15.76 12.95
CA GLU A 416 -0.63 16.17 12.61
C GLU A 416 0.38 15.78 13.69
N GLU A 417 0.00 15.89 14.97
CA GLU A 417 0.84 15.50 16.11
C GLU A 417 1.08 13.97 16.20
N PHE A 418 0.31 13.19 15.44
CA PHE A 418 0.39 11.75 15.36
C PHE A 418 0.73 11.25 13.96
N GLN A 419 1.37 12.06 13.12
CA GLN A 419 1.60 11.74 11.71
C GLN A 419 2.32 10.39 11.51
N ASP A 420 3.38 10.11 12.26
CA ASP A 420 4.13 8.84 12.16
C ASP A 420 3.25 7.63 12.53
N LEU A 421 2.49 7.77 13.61
CA LEU A 421 1.55 6.74 14.08
C LEU A 421 0.39 6.54 13.10
N HIS A 422 -0.08 7.63 12.50
CA HIS A 422 -1.11 7.62 11.50
C HIS A 422 -0.65 6.92 10.22
N ASP A 423 0.55 7.21 9.76
CA ASP A 423 1.14 6.59 8.58
C ASP A 423 1.37 5.09 8.81
N ASN A 424 1.83 4.71 10.00
CA ASN A 424 1.98 3.31 10.39
C ASN A 424 0.68 2.49 10.30
N LEU A 425 -0.49 3.13 10.46
CA LEU A 425 -1.79 2.45 10.34
C LEU A 425 -2.15 2.08 8.90
N HIS A 426 -1.43 2.60 7.91
CA HIS A 426 -1.68 2.39 6.49
C HIS A 426 -0.52 1.72 5.75
N ARG A 427 0.68 1.70 6.34
CA ARG A 427 1.87 1.13 5.73
C ARG A 427 1.89 -0.40 5.86
N LEU A 428 1.77 -1.08 4.71
CA LEU A 428 1.94 -2.53 4.58
C LEU A 428 3.42 -2.97 4.61
N ALA A 429 4.35 -2.02 4.50
CA ALA A 429 5.80 -2.23 4.51
C ALA A 429 6.49 -1.31 5.53
N GLU A 430 7.54 -1.81 6.19
CA GLU A 430 8.43 -1.11 7.15
C GLU A 430 7.77 0.01 7.99
N PRO A 431 7.06 -0.35 9.08
CA PRO A 431 6.55 0.63 10.02
C PRO A 431 7.70 1.35 10.75
N GLU A 432 7.49 2.61 11.12
CA GLU A 432 8.47 3.41 11.87
C GLU A 432 8.23 3.35 13.39
N SER A 433 9.28 3.59 14.17
CA SER A 433 9.15 3.76 15.62
C SER A 433 8.40 5.07 15.93
N SER A 434 7.13 4.98 16.35
CA SER A 434 6.25 6.13 16.64
C SER A 434 6.26 6.60 18.11
N THR A 435 6.87 5.82 19.01
CA THR A 435 6.76 5.99 20.47
C THR A 435 7.21 7.36 20.98
N VAL A 436 8.34 7.87 20.49
CA VAL A 436 8.98 9.07 21.05
C VAL A 436 8.13 10.32 20.77
N ASN A 437 7.62 10.47 19.54
CA ASN A 437 6.88 11.66 19.12
C ASN A 437 5.47 11.71 19.73
N ALA A 438 4.75 10.58 19.74
CA ALA A 438 3.40 10.52 20.29
C ALA A 438 3.38 10.71 21.82
N LEU A 439 4.34 10.13 22.54
CA LEU A 439 4.47 10.35 23.98
C LEU A 439 4.97 11.76 24.30
N ALA A 440 5.86 12.33 23.49
CA ALA A 440 6.27 13.73 23.61
C ALA A 440 5.06 14.68 23.50
N ALA A 441 4.23 14.52 22.45
CA ALA A 441 3.02 15.30 22.24
C ALA A 441 2.04 15.21 23.42
N LEU A 442 1.88 14.01 24.02
CA LEU A 442 1.02 13.82 25.18
C LEU A 442 1.67 14.28 26.50
N SER A 443 3.00 14.36 26.58
CA SER A 443 3.74 14.78 27.79
C SER A 443 3.91 16.31 27.88
N GLN A 444 4.00 17.00 26.75
CA GLN A 444 4.02 18.45 26.70
C GLN A 444 2.60 19.00 26.78
N GLY A 445 2.06 19.16 28.00
CA GLY A 445 1.04 20.18 28.21
C GLY A 445 1.64 21.52 27.76
N ALA A 446 1.12 22.09 26.67
CA ALA A 446 1.75 23.12 25.84
C ALA A 446 2.47 24.27 26.59
N PRO A 447 3.48 24.94 25.97
CA PRO A 447 3.63 26.36 26.19
C PRO A 447 2.53 27.09 25.39
N CYS A 448 1.61 27.75 26.10
CA CYS A 448 0.78 28.81 25.52
C CYS A 448 1.67 29.90 24.93
N GLN A 449 1.88 29.91 23.61
CA GLN A 449 2.25 31.16 22.94
C GLN A 449 0.99 32.00 22.77
N SER A 450 0.67 32.77 23.81
CA SER A 450 -0.16 33.96 23.65
C SER A 450 0.58 34.91 22.71
N HIS A 451 0.03 35.14 21.52
CA HIS A 451 0.31 36.36 20.76
C HIS A 451 -0.14 37.55 21.60
N LEU A 452 0.76 38.07 22.44
CA LEU A 452 0.63 39.37 23.08
C LEU A 452 1.08 40.41 22.07
N SER A 453 0.09 41.02 21.42
CA SER A 453 0.22 42.32 20.78
C SER A 453 0.61 43.34 21.84
N ALA A 454 1.90 43.66 21.92
CA ALA A 454 2.39 44.81 22.67
C ALA A 454 2.01 46.09 21.90
N ALA A 455 0.95 46.74 22.37
CA ALA A 455 0.67 48.13 22.07
C ALA A 455 1.65 48.99 22.87
N GLU A 456 2.54 49.72 22.18
CA GLU A 456 3.23 50.86 22.77
C GLU A 456 2.65 52.16 22.21
N ASN A 457 2.07 52.95 23.10
CA ASN A 457 1.71 54.34 22.90
C ASN A 457 2.96 55.22 23.03
N GLY A 458 3.18 56.12 22.06
CA GLY A 458 4.13 57.24 22.17
C GLY A 458 3.85 58.31 21.13
N ARG A 459 3.23 59.42 21.56
CA ARG A 459 2.97 60.65 20.78
C ARG A 459 4.29 61.33 20.38
N ASP A 460 4.41 61.95 19.19
CA ASP A 460 4.07 63.37 18.93
C ASP A 460 4.60 63.89 17.57
N SER A 461 3.90 64.89 17.01
CA SER A 461 4.36 65.95 16.06
C SER A 461 4.42 65.76 14.53
N GLY A 462 3.45 66.37 13.81
CA GLY A 462 3.72 67.32 12.69
C GLY A 462 3.70 66.82 11.23
N PRO A 463 3.43 67.70 10.23
CA PRO A 463 2.32 67.46 9.28
C PRO A 463 2.70 67.19 7.81
N GLN A 464 1.70 66.62 7.11
CA GLN A 464 1.39 66.54 5.65
C GLN A 464 2.01 67.63 4.73
N PRO A 465 2.17 67.43 3.38
CA PRO A 465 1.02 67.12 2.50
C PRO A 465 1.21 66.44 1.10
N LEU A 466 0.06 65.92 0.62
CA LEU A 466 -0.52 65.96 -0.75
C LEU A 466 0.08 65.24 -1.99
N VAL A 467 -0.87 64.91 -2.90
CA VAL A 467 -0.83 64.69 -4.37
C VAL A 467 -0.77 63.20 -4.80
N THR A 468 -1.89 62.49 -4.97
CA THR A 468 -2.87 62.39 -6.09
C THR A 468 -2.46 61.61 -7.34
N HIS A 469 -3.43 60.77 -7.78
CA HIS A 469 -3.74 60.31 -9.14
C HIS A 469 -2.76 59.31 -9.79
N ASP A 470 -3.16 58.39 -10.67
CA ASP A 470 -4.40 57.68 -10.95
C ASP A 470 -4.01 56.68 -12.06
N ILE A 471 -4.58 55.47 -11.99
CA ILE A 471 -5.18 54.69 -13.10
C ILE A 471 -4.38 54.46 -14.42
N VAL A 472 -4.47 53.20 -14.86
CA VAL A 472 -4.68 52.71 -16.25
C VAL A 472 -3.55 51.83 -16.79
N ARG A 473 -3.82 50.51 -16.80
CA ARG A 473 -3.34 49.51 -17.79
C ARG A 473 -3.95 49.82 -19.17
N PRO A 474 -3.26 49.56 -20.30
CA PRO A 474 -3.42 48.26 -20.99
C PRO A 474 -2.08 47.74 -21.56
N GLN A 475 -1.76 46.45 -21.48
CA GLN A 475 -2.22 45.31 -22.32
C GLN A 475 -1.58 45.30 -23.72
N GLU A 476 -1.17 44.09 -24.11
CA GLU A 476 -0.66 43.65 -25.44
C GLU A 476 0.82 43.94 -25.75
N LEU A 477 1.55 43.12 -26.50
CA LEU A 477 1.56 41.70 -26.87
C LEU A 477 2.89 41.55 -27.66
N HIS A 478 3.41 40.33 -27.74
CA HIS A 478 4.35 39.86 -28.77
C HIS A 478 5.87 40.11 -28.70
N ASN A 479 6.52 38.95 -28.63
CA ASN A 479 7.53 38.42 -29.54
C ASN A 479 8.98 38.91 -29.46
N SER A 480 9.79 37.97 -28.94
CA SER A 480 10.83 37.24 -29.66
C SER A 480 12.07 37.98 -30.16
N THR A 481 13.17 37.21 -30.15
CA THR A 481 14.46 37.41 -30.85
C THR A 481 15.30 38.57 -30.32
N SER A 482 16.62 38.52 -30.21
CA SER A 482 17.69 37.53 -30.35
C SER A 482 18.99 38.33 -30.25
N GLY A 483 20.09 37.70 -29.83
CA GLY A 483 21.46 38.19 -30.08
C GLY A 483 22.02 39.05 -28.94
N GLN A 484 23.00 38.54 -28.21
CA GLN A 484 24.44 38.51 -28.53
C GLN A 484 25.16 39.80 -28.12
N GLY A 485 26.31 39.62 -27.44
CA GLY A 485 27.32 40.65 -27.19
C GLY A 485 27.40 41.05 -25.71
N GLN A 486 28.04 40.25 -24.85
CA GLN A 486 29.47 40.41 -24.50
C GLN A 486 29.92 41.88 -24.40
N THR A 487 30.22 42.34 -23.18
CA THR A 487 31.57 42.74 -22.72
C THR A 487 31.47 43.45 -21.36
N GLY A 488 32.31 43.05 -20.40
CA GLY A 488 32.39 43.71 -19.10
C GLY A 488 33.01 42.88 -17.97
N LEU A 489 34.17 42.29 -18.22
CA LEU A 489 35.21 42.00 -17.21
C LEU A 489 35.48 43.30 -16.40
N LEU A 490 35.65 43.37 -15.07
CA LEU A 490 36.48 42.58 -14.15
C LEU A 490 36.32 43.11 -12.71
N LEU A 491 36.58 42.22 -11.73
CA LEU A 491 37.06 42.42 -10.34
C LEU A 491 36.00 42.92 -9.31
N ASP A 492 35.88 42.37 -8.09
CA ASP A 492 36.84 41.60 -7.29
C ASP A 492 36.17 40.91 -6.08
N SER A 493 36.77 39.79 -5.63
CA SER A 493 36.76 39.16 -4.28
C SER A 493 35.41 38.90 -3.56
N GLU A 494 35.14 37.84 -2.81
CA GLU A 494 35.87 36.73 -2.20
C GLU A 494 34.77 35.85 -1.56
N SER A 495 34.81 34.52 -1.67
CA SER A 495 34.56 33.61 -0.54
C SER A 495 34.64 32.14 -0.97
N GLN A 496 35.67 31.52 -0.39
CA GLN A 496 35.99 30.12 -0.13
C GLN A 496 34.97 29.01 -0.41
N ARG A 497 35.48 28.03 -1.16
CA ARG A 497 35.14 26.59 -1.18
C ARG A 497 34.87 25.99 0.22
N MET A 498 33.83 25.15 0.28
CA MET A 498 33.96 23.82 0.84
C MET A 498 33.45 22.78 -0.17
N ASP A 499 34.27 21.75 -0.36
CA ASP A 499 34.11 20.65 -1.31
C ASP A 499 32.86 19.81 -1.02
N ASN A 500 32.19 19.37 -2.09
CA ASN A 500 31.43 18.12 -2.09
C ASN A 500 31.88 17.31 -3.32
N ASP A 501 32.72 16.34 -3.02
CA ASP A 501 33.30 15.34 -3.90
C ASP A 501 32.21 14.31 -4.25
N THR A 502 31.51 14.51 -5.36
CA THR A 502 30.74 13.43 -6.00
C THR A 502 31.63 12.79 -7.04
N GLY A 503 32.28 11.68 -6.66
CA GLY A 503 33.13 10.86 -7.52
C GLY A 503 32.34 10.17 -8.63
N PHE A 504 31.90 10.94 -9.62
CA PHE A 504 31.36 10.44 -10.88
C PHE A 504 32.16 11.10 -12.00
N ASP A 505 33.09 10.35 -12.58
CA ASP A 505 33.89 10.80 -13.71
C ASP A 505 33.02 10.73 -14.98
N THR A 506 32.44 11.88 -15.34
CA THR A 506 31.64 12.04 -16.55
C THR A 506 32.44 11.78 -17.81
N ASP A 507 33.76 11.96 -17.77
CA ASP A 507 34.62 11.75 -18.93
C ASP A 507 34.85 10.26 -19.18
N PHE A 508 34.93 9.45 -18.11
CA PHE A 508 34.97 8.00 -18.21
C PHE A 508 33.70 7.42 -18.87
N LEU A 509 32.52 7.92 -18.47
CA LEU A 509 31.25 7.52 -19.07
C LEU A 509 31.13 7.92 -20.54
N MET A 510 31.58 9.11 -20.88
CA MET A 510 31.58 9.57 -22.26
C MET A 510 32.57 8.80 -23.13
N ALA A 511 33.73 8.41 -22.59
CA ALA A 511 34.64 7.49 -23.25
C ALA A 511 33.97 6.14 -23.52
N MET A 512 33.35 5.54 -22.49
CA MET A 512 32.61 4.27 -22.59
C MET A 512 31.54 4.25 -23.69
N LEU A 513 30.84 5.36 -23.88
CA LEU A 513 29.77 5.48 -24.86
C LEU A 513 30.27 5.78 -26.29
N SER A 514 31.51 6.24 -26.42
CA SER A 514 32.08 6.69 -27.70
C SER A 514 32.85 5.60 -28.44
N ASP A 515 33.28 4.54 -27.77
CA ASP A 515 33.98 3.40 -28.39
C ASP A 515 33.24 2.07 -28.17
N PRO A 516 32.50 1.55 -29.16
CA PRO A 516 31.76 0.30 -29.05
C PRO A 516 32.66 -0.96 -29.12
N SER A 517 33.99 -0.82 -29.25
CA SER A 517 34.91 -1.94 -29.36
C SER A 517 35.20 -2.65 -28.04
N GLY A 518 34.99 -1.97 -26.90
CA GLY A 518 35.13 -2.54 -25.55
C GLY A 518 36.56 -2.64 -25.02
N ASP A 519 37.56 -2.04 -25.68
CA ASP A 519 38.94 -2.04 -25.22
C ASP A 519 39.31 -0.75 -24.46
N TRP A 520 39.12 -0.75 -23.15
CA TRP A 520 39.28 0.44 -22.27
C TRP A 520 40.64 0.52 -21.59
N SER A 521 41.65 -0.22 -22.06
CA SER A 521 42.97 -0.29 -21.41
C SER A 521 43.73 1.03 -21.34
N HIS A 522 43.25 2.06 -22.04
CA HIS A 522 43.85 3.38 -22.13
C HIS A 522 43.13 4.45 -21.26
N VAL A 523 42.06 4.07 -20.55
CA VAL A 523 41.24 4.96 -19.69
C VAL A 523 41.38 4.60 -18.20
N ILE A 524 42.36 3.78 -17.82
CA ILE A 524 42.69 3.43 -16.43
C ILE A 524 43.94 4.17 -15.97
#